data_AF-A0A7J7JN69-F1
#
_entry.id   AF-A0A7J7JN69-F1
#
_cell.length_a   1.000
_cell.length_b   1.000
_cell.length_c   1.000
_cell.angle_alpha   90.00
_cell.angle_beta   90.00
_cell.angle_gamma   90.00
#
_symmetry.space_group_name_H-M   'P 1'
#
loop_
_entity.id
_entity.type
_entity.pdbx_description
1 polymer ?
#
loop_
_entity_poly.entity_id
_entity_poly.type
_entity_poly.pdbx_seq_one_letter_code
_entity_poly.pdbx_strand_id
1 'polypeptide(L)'
;MLRILEDYMADHSQQHLIELDANQPVNVLEKQILAKLNCFNIRPAAVPIRLANMDEEEEVIEDTETDELMRNLAPKNMVVYSIVYSICDVTTTVSVAPRFRWRRSRWLRYCPVALQEGILSPGRAEFACGFLDKLYLMSTPEAFANSGPPHSGTSTLSKLLAERYGAKVVNVQAKLDPKLAEEKAKYIETVRQESTEAAIEQVKKKIKDAQEAAAEAARVEAERLAAEEAERQAREAAEKEAAALAAAEAGEGEEGEGTDQLAGLFV
;
A
#
# COMPACT_ATOMS: atom_id res chain seq x y z
N MET A 1 -2.31 -5.43 -21.29
CA MET A 1 -2.93 -6.13 -20.13
C MET A 1 -4.46 -6.21 -20.24
N LEU A 2 -5.12 -5.26 -20.93
CA LEU A 2 -6.58 -5.27 -21.17
C LEU A 2 -7.07 -6.44 -22.05
N ARG A 3 -6.32 -6.86 -23.06
CA ARG A 3 -6.72 -7.96 -23.98
C ARG A 3 -7.13 -9.25 -23.29
N ILE A 4 -6.42 -9.65 -22.22
CA ILE A 4 -6.74 -10.89 -21.48
C ILE A 4 -8.11 -10.78 -20.77
N LEU A 5 -8.48 -9.57 -20.33
CA LEU A 5 -9.77 -9.32 -19.71
C LEU A 5 -10.88 -9.22 -20.77
N GLU A 6 -10.59 -8.58 -21.91
CA GLU A 6 -11.48 -8.48 -23.07
C GLU A 6 -11.83 -9.87 -23.63
N ASP A 7 -10.83 -10.73 -23.81
CA ASP A 7 -11.00 -12.12 -24.26
C ASP A 7 -11.84 -12.92 -23.22
N TYR A 8 -11.53 -12.75 -21.93
CA TYR A 8 -12.30 -13.38 -20.85
C TYR A 8 -13.76 -12.92 -20.79
N MET A 9 -14.03 -11.63 -21.07
CA MET A 9 -15.38 -11.08 -21.12
C MET A 9 -16.13 -11.56 -22.37
N ALA A 10 -15.44 -11.69 -23.51
CA ALA A 10 -16.02 -12.18 -24.76
C ALA A 10 -16.47 -13.65 -24.67
N ASP A 11 -15.78 -14.47 -23.89
CA ASP A 11 -16.14 -15.88 -23.66
C ASP A 11 -17.38 -16.07 -22.76
N HIS A 12 -17.77 -15.05 -21.96
CA HIS A 12 -18.92 -15.13 -21.07
C HIS A 12 -20.22 -14.67 -21.75
N SER A 13 -21.36 -15.17 -21.27
CA SER A 13 -22.68 -14.72 -21.74
C SER A 13 -22.86 -13.23 -21.48
N GLN A 14 -23.04 -12.44 -22.55
CA GLN A 14 -23.27 -10.99 -22.48
C GLN A 14 -24.54 -10.64 -21.68
N GLN A 15 -25.47 -11.58 -21.51
CA GLN A 15 -26.66 -11.37 -20.69
C GLN A 15 -26.31 -11.25 -19.20
N HIS A 16 -25.20 -11.83 -18.73
CA HIS A 16 -24.76 -11.79 -17.34
C HIS A 16 -23.54 -10.88 -17.12
N LEU A 17 -23.22 -10.06 -18.12
CA LEU A 17 -22.11 -9.12 -18.07
C LEU A 17 -22.64 -7.68 -17.84
N ILE A 18 -22.12 -7.02 -16.82
CA ILE A 18 -22.40 -5.61 -16.54
C ILE A 18 -21.06 -4.86 -16.62
N GLU A 19 -20.89 -4.09 -17.68
CA GLU A 19 -19.75 -3.20 -17.86
C GLU A 19 -20.06 -1.83 -17.25
N LEU A 20 -19.10 -1.29 -16.51
CA LEU A 20 -19.23 -0.02 -15.81
C LEU A 20 -18.02 0.85 -16.14
N ASP A 21 -18.27 2.07 -16.59
CA ASP A 21 -17.22 3.05 -16.89
C ASP A 21 -16.89 3.86 -15.64
N ALA A 22 -15.74 3.58 -15.03
CA ALA A 22 -15.30 4.22 -13.80
C ALA A 22 -15.02 5.74 -13.94
N ASN A 23 -15.04 6.29 -15.16
CA ASN A 23 -14.94 7.73 -15.38
C ASN A 23 -16.28 8.47 -15.16
N GLN A 24 -17.40 7.73 -15.08
CA GLN A 24 -18.72 8.31 -14.84
C GLN A 24 -18.94 8.62 -13.35
N PRO A 25 -19.79 9.61 -13.01
CA PRO A 25 -20.15 9.89 -11.63
C PRO A 25 -20.95 8.73 -11.01
N VAL A 26 -20.82 8.52 -9.70
CA VAL A 26 -21.41 7.40 -8.94
C VAL A 26 -22.92 7.24 -9.19
N ASN A 27 -23.64 8.36 -9.27
CA ASN A 27 -25.08 8.36 -9.54
C ASN A 27 -25.45 7.74 -10.91
N VAL A 28 -24.58 7.90 -11.91
CA VAL A 28 -24.77 7.33 -13.25
C VAL A 28 -24.43 5.84 -13.24
N LEU A 29 -23.33 5.46 -12.57
CA LEU A 29 -22.94 4.07 -12.39
C LEU A 29 -24.04 3.27 -11.68
N GLU A 30 -24.60 3.82 -10.60
CA GLU A 30 -25.69 3.19 -9.85
C GLU A 30 -26.92 2.96 -10.75
N LYS A 31 -27.32 3.96 -11.53
CA LYS A 31 -28.44 3.84 -12.48
C LYS A 31 -28.18 2.77 -13.55
N GLN A 32 -26.97 2.66 -14.06
CA GLN A 32 -26.60 1.64 -15.06
C GLN A 32 -26.70 0.22 -14.46
N ILE A 33 -26.22 0.04 -13.22
CA ILE A 33 -26.33 -1.24 -12.51
C ILE A 33 -27.81 -1.59 -12.28
N LEU A 34 -28.59 -0.66 -11.74
CA LEU A 34 -30.01 -0.88 -11.43
C LEU A 34 -30.82 -1.19 -12.70
N ALA A 35 -30.57 -0.48 -13.81
CA ALA A 35 -31.24 -0.75 -15.08
C ALA A 35 -30.99 -2.18 -15.57
N LYS A 36 -29.76 -2.69 -15.43
CA LYS A 36 -29.41 -4.08 -15.79
C LYS A 36 -30.00 -5.09 -14.81
N LEU A 37 -29.93 -4.84 -13.50
CA LEU A 37 -30.50 -5.73 -12.49
C LEU A 37 -32.02 -5.84 -12.63
N ASN A 38 -32.71 -4.77 -13.00
CA ASN A 38 -34.15 -4.77 -13.27
C ASN A 38 -34.54 -5.59 -14.51
N CYS A 39 -33.61 -5.82 -15.44
CA CYS A 39 -33.84 -6.72 -16.58
C CYS A 39 -33.73 -8.20 -16.18
N PHE A 40 -33.13 -8.49 -15.03
CA PHE A 40 -33.08 -9.84 -14.50
C PHE A 40 -34.36 -10.17 -13.74
N ASN A 41 -34.77 -11.44 -13.80
CA ASN A 41 -35.88 -11.94 -12.99
C ASN A 41 -35.43 -12.19 -11.53
N ILE A 42 -34.84 -11.17 -10.91
CA ILE A 42 -34.41 -11.18 -9.51
C ILE A 42 -35.46 -10.44 -8.71
N ARG A 43 -35.98 -11.09 -7.66
CA ARG A 43 -36.90 -10.43 -6.74
C ARG A 43 -36.13 -9.35 -5.96
N PRO A 44 -36.56 -8.08 -5.97
CA PRO A 44 -35.90 -7.05 -5.20
C PRO A 44 -35.96 -7.39 -3.70
N ALA A 45 -34.87 -7.09 -3.00
CA ALA A 45 -34.81 -7.26 -1.56
C ALA A 45 -35.84 -6.31 -0.91
N ALA A 46 -36.53 -6.80 0.13
CA ALA A 46 -37.32 -5.91 0.97
C ALA A 46 -36.37 -4.95 1.69
N VAL A 47 -36.67 -3.66 1.65
CA VAL A 47 -35.89 -2.62 2.34
C VAL A 47 -36.70 -2.15 3.55
N PRO A 48 -36.07 -1.99 4.73
CA PRO A 48 -36.73 -1.37 5.88
C PRO A 48 -37.20 0.05 5.54
N ILE A 49 -38.48 0.32 5.78
CA ILE A 49 -39.11 1.62 5.54
C ILE A 49 -39.04 2.42 6.84
N ARG A 50 -38.41 3.60 6.81
CA ARG A 50 -38.42 4.50 7.97
C ARG A 50 -39.84 5.01 8.21
N LEU A 51 -40.30 5.00 9.46
CA LEU A 51 -41.66 5.43 9.82
C LEU A 51 -41.72 6.82 10.46
N ALA A 52 -40.61 7.30 11.03
CA ALA A 52 -40.51 8.66 11.55
C ALA A 52 -39.82 9.58 10.55
N ASN A 53 -40.41 10.76 10.32
CA ASN A 53 -39.77 11.84 9.57
C ASN A 53 -38.80 12.56 10.51
N MET A 54 -37.57 12.84 10.07
CA MET A 54 -36.59 13.58 10.89
C MET A 54 -37.01 15.04 11.10
N ASP A 55 -37.89 15.58 10.24
CA ASP A 55 -38.31 16.99 10.22
C ASP A 55 -39.58 17.26 11.05
N GLU A 56 -40.30 16.21 11.47
CA GLU A 56 -41.42 16.34 12.38
C GLU A 56 -40.90 16.10 13.80
N GLU A 57 -40.44 17.18 14.43
CA GLU A 57 -40.30 17.30 15.89
C GLU A 57 -41.70 17.24 16.55
N GLU A 58 -42.50 16.21 16.26
CA GLU A 58 -43.51 15.81 17.22
C GLU A 58 -42.73 15.37 18.45
N GLU A 59 -42.78 16.16 19.53
CA GLU A 59 -42.29 15.81 20.85
C GLU A 59 -42.87 14.44 21.22
N VAL A 60 -42.17 13.36 20.85
CA VAL A 60 -42.55 12.02 21.23
C VAL A 60 -42.26 11.95 22.70
N ILE A 61 -43.29 12.20 23.50
CA ILE A 61 -43.28 12.05 24.95
C ILE A 61 -42.62 10.70 25.25
N GLU A 62 -41.39 10.70 25.79
CA GLU A 62 -40.59 9.48 26.00
C GLU A 62 -41.33 8.45 26.90
N ASP A 63 -42.23 8.97 27.74
CA ASP A 63 -43.10 8.23 28.68
C ASP A 63 -44.41 7.68 28.05
N THR A 64 -44.62 7.84 26.75
CA THR A 64 -45.79 7.24 26.08
C THR A 64 -45.73 5.71 26.22
N GLU A 65 -46.83 5.08 26.66
CA GLU A 65 -46.89 3.62 26.80
C GLU A 65 -46.53 2.95 25.47
N THR A 66 -45.84 1.80 25.53
CA THR A 66 -45.38 1.06 24.33
C THR A 66 -46.54 0.83 23.35
N ASP A 67 -47.72 0.57 23.89
CA ASP A 67 -48.91 0.28 23.11
C ASP A 67 -49.44 1.49 22.34
N GLU A 68 -49.41 2.66 22.96
CA GLU A 68 -49.83 3.94 22.39
C GLU A 68 -48.81 4.43 21.37
N LEU A 69 -47.50 4.33 21.66
CA LEU A 69 -46.44 4.65 20.72
C LEU A 69 -46.58 3.84 19.41
N MET A 70 -46.78 2.52 19.52
CA MET A 70 -46.90 1.66 18.34
C MET A 70 -48.20 1.94 17.56
N ARG A 71 -49.28 2.39 18.22
CA ARG A 71 -50.52 2.80 17.55
C ARG A 71 -50.34 4.10 16.77
N ASN A 72 -49.55 5.03 17.29
CA ASN A 72 -49.25 6.30 16.64
C ASN A 72 -48.30 6.14 15.45
N LEU A 73 -47.36 5.19 15.52
CA LEU A 73 -46.42 4.91 14.43
C LEU A 73 -46.99 4.01 13.32
N ALA A 74 -47.90 3.10 13.66
CA ALA A 74 -48.50 2.18 12.68
C ALA A 74 -49.16 2.83 11.44
N PRO A 75 -49.78 4.02 11.52
CA PRO A 75 -50.28 4.73 10.34
C PRO A 75 -49.24 5.60 9.62
N LYS A 76 -48.07 5.90 10.22
CA LYS A 76 -47.06 6.78 9.62
C LYS A 76 -46.38 6.13 8.42
N ASN A 77 -46.04 6.94 7.40
CA ASN A 77 -45.43 6.53 6.14
C ASN A 77 -46.16 5.37 5.42
N MET A 78 -47.46 5.23 5.67
CA MET A 78 -48.40 4.46 4.87
C MET A 78 -48.77 5.25 3.61
N VAL A 79 -47.78 5.54 2.76
CA VAL A 79 -48.01 6.29 1.53
C VAL A 79 -48.71 5.39 0.53
N VAL A 80 -50.01 5.63 0.36
CA VAL A 80 -50.73 5.33 -0.88
C VAL A 80 -50.52 6.55 -1.76
N TYR A 81 -49.86 6.40 -2.92
CA TYR A 81 -50.45 6.75 -4.22
C TYR A 81 -49.43 6.81 -5.37
N SER A 82 -49.98 6.42 -6.52
CA SER A 82 -49.66 6.82 -7.89
C SER A 82 -48.30 6.43 -8.45
N ILE A 83 -48.36 5.50 -9.40
CA ILE A 83 -47.36 5.37 -10.46
C ILE A 83 -47.36 6.69 -11.24
N VAL A 84 -46.56 7.67 -10.83
CA VAL A 84 -46.15 8.73 -11.74
C VAL A 84 -44.94 8.16 -12.48
N TYR A 85 -45.18 7.69 -13.71
CA TYR A 85 -44.10 7.40 -14.66
C TYR A 85 -43.38 8.72 -14.98
N SER A 86 -42.49 9.16 -14.10
CA SER A 86 -41.38 10.02 -14.47
C SER A 86 -40.22 9.10 -14.84
N ILE A 87 -39.66 9.32 -16.03
CA ILE A 87 -38.63 8.50 -16.69
C ILE A 87 -37.34 8.34 -15.85
N CYS A 88 -37.22 9.03 -14.70
CA CYS A 88 -35.99 9.11 -13.93
C CYS A 88 -36.06 8.77 -12.43
N ASP A 89 -37.23 8.49 -11.84
CA ASP A 89 -37.34 8.16 -10.40
C ASP A 89 -37.98 6.78 -10.17
N VAL A 90 -37.15 5.77 -9.89
CA VAL A 90 -37.59 4.46 -9.40
C VAL A 90 -37.52 4.46 -7.87
N THR A 91 -38.40 5.21 -7.23
CA THR A 91 -38.62 5.04 -5.79
C THR A 91 -39.75 4.03 -5.63
N THR A 92 -39.40 2.74 -5.64
CA THR A 92 -40.39 1.68 -5.35
C THR A 92 -40.66 1.68 -3.84
N THR A 93 -41.60 2.51 -3.41
CA THR A 93 -42.19 2.39 -2.08
C THR A 93 -43.27 1.30 -2.15
N VAL A 94 -43.02 0.20 -1.44
CA VAL A 94 -44.03 -0.86 -1.28
C VAL A 94 -45.13 -0.30 -0.40
N SER A 95 -46.23 0.14 -1.03
CA SER A 95 -47.40 0.65 -0.33
C SER A 95 -48.14 -0.51 0.33
N VAL A 96 -48.36 -0.37 1.64
CA VAL A 96 -49.14 -1.29 2.44
C VAL A 96 -50.53 -0.65 2.50
N ALA A 97 -51.51 -1.17 1.75
CA ALA A 97 -52.82 -0.53 1.56
C ALA A 97 -53.51 -0.25 2.92
N PRO A 98 -54.51 0.66 3.03
CA PRO A 98 -55.09 1.09 4.33
C PRO A 98 -55.61 -0.01 5.27
N ARG A 99 -55.86 -1.22 4.74
CA ARG A 99 -56.26 -2.42 5.51
C ARG A 99 -55.08 -3.20 6.11
N PHE A 100 -53.87 -2.90 5.69
CA PHE A 100 -52.64 -3.54 6.10
C PHE A 100 -51.84 -2.49 6.90
N ARG A 101 -52.12 -2.41 8.20
CA ARG A 101 -51.35 -1.58 9.13
C ARG A 101 -50.12 -2.35 9.57
N TRP A 102 -49.01 -1.66 9.79
CA TRP A 102 -47.82 -2.25 10.40
C TRP A 102 -48.19 -2.98 11.69
N ARG A 103 -47.89 -4.28 11.76
CA ARG A 103 -48.17 -5.08 12.94
C ARG A 103 -47.02 -4.96 13.93
N ARG A 104 -47.32 -5.05 15.22
CA ARG A 104 -46.28 -5.09 16.25
C ARG A 104 -45.36 -6.30 16.04
N SER A 105 -44.06 -6.08 16.17
CA SER A 105 -43.08 -7.15 16.22
C SER A 105 -43.15 -7.90 17.56
N ARG A 106 -42.54 -9.08 17.62
CA ARG A 106 -42.38 -9.83 18.87
C ARG A 106 -41.37 -9.19 19.83
N TRP A 107 -40.57 -8.25 19.33
CA TRP A 107 -39.55 -7.54 20.11
C TRP A 107 -40.11 -6.29 20.82
N LEU A 108 -41.39 -5.94 20.59
CA LEU A 108 -42.07 -4.83 21.24
C LEU A 108 -41.27 -3.52 21.08
N ARG A 109 -40.91 -2.85 22.19
CA ARG A 109 -40.09 -1.64 22.21
C ARG A 109 -38.60 -1.94 22.10
N TYR A 110 -38.13 -3.17 22.23
CA TYR A 110 -36.70 -3.46 22.28
C TYR A 110 -36.04 -3.48 20.91
N CYS A 111 -34.82 -2.94 20.86
CA CYS A 111 -33.99 -2.88 19.66
C CYS A 111 -33.55 -4.29 19.25
N PRO A 112 -33.90 -4.77 18.04
CA PRO A 112 -33.52 -6.09 17.55
C PRO A 112 -32.01 -6.30 17.45
N VAL A 113 -31.27 -5.26 17.08
CA VAL A 113 -29.79 -5.31 16.97
C VAL A 113 -29.15 -5.44 18.35
N ALA A 114 -29.60 -4.66 19.33
CA ALA A 114 -29.11 -4.80 20.71
C ALA A 114 -29.48 -6.16 21.32
N LEU A 115 -30.71 -6.64 21.03
CA LEU A 115 -31.17 -7.97 21.46
C LEU A 115 -30.33 -9.10 20.87
N GLN A 116 -29.86 -8.96 19.63
CA GLN A 116 -28.96 -9.94 19.00
C GLN A 116 -27.64 -10.07 19.77
N GLU A 117 -27.15 -8.97 20.35
CA GLU A 117 -25.96 -8.93 21.19
C GLU A 117 -26.24 -9.31 22.65
N GLY A 118 -27.49 -9.64 22.99
CA GLY A 118 -27.91 -9.97 24.36
C GLY A 118 -28.16 -8.76 25.25
N ILE A 119 -28.20 -7.55 24.69
CA ILE A 119 -28.40 -6.29 25.42
C ILE A 119 -29.87 -5.86 25.33
N LEU A 120 -30.50 -5.66 26.48
CA LEU A 120 -31.86 -5.15 26.57
C LEU A 120 -31.86 -3.62 26.47
N SER A 121 -31.94 -3.10 25.24
CA SER A 121 -32.03 -1.66 24.99
C SER A 121 -33.39 -1.28 24.39
N PRO A 122 -34.15 -0.35 24.99
CA PRO A 122 -35.37 0.16 24.39
C PRO A 122 -35.05 1.00 23.14
N GLY A 123 -35.81 0.77 22.08
CA GLY A 123 -35.77 1.52 20.84
C GLY A 123 -36.55 2.83 20.93
N ARG A 124 -36.11 3.81 20.14
CA ARG A 124 -36.69 5.15 20.04
C ARG A 124 -37.63 5.25 18.84
N ALA A 125 -38.62 6.12 18.96
CA ALA A 125 -39.60 6.38 17.90
C ALA A 125 -38.96 6.97 16.64
N GLU A 126 -37.95 7.83 16.82
CA GLU A 126 -37.14 8.45 15.75
C GLU A 126 -36.52 7.41 14.80
N PHE A 127 -36.22 6.23 15.32
CA PHE A 127 -35.59 5.13 14.58
C PHE A 127 -36.56 3.97 14.36
N ALA A 128 -37.86 4.24 14.30
CA ALA A 128 -38.87 3.26 13.96
C ALA A 128 -38.79 2.86 12.48
N CYS A 129 -38.82 1.56 12.22
CA CYS A 129 -38.83 1.02 10.86
C CYS A 129 -39.91 -0.05 10.67
N GLY A 130 -40.50 -0.07 9.47
CA GLY A 130 -41.39 -1.12 8.99
C GLY A 130 -40.62 -2.08 8.09
N PHE A 131 -40.68 -3.38 8.37
CA PHE A 131 -40.09 -4.42 7.52
C PHE A 131 -40.98 -5.68 7.52
N LEU A 132 -41.30 -6.20 6.33
CA LEU A 132 -42.14 -7.40 6.12
C LEU A 132 -43.42 -7.43 6.99
N ASP A 133 -44.22 -6.36 6.97
CA ASP A 133 -45.46 -6.17 7.75
C ASP A 133 -45.26 -5.99 9.27
N LYS A 134 -44.02 -5.85 9.74
CA LYS A 134 -43.71 -5.67 11.16
C LYS A 134 -43.05 -4.33 11.46
N LEU A 135 -43.43 -3.76 12.61
CA LEU A 135 -42.84 -2.54 13.14
C LEU A 135 -41.75 -2.88 14.17
N TYR A 136 -40.60 -2.24 13.98
CA TYR A 136 -39.41 -2.38 14.79
C TYR A 136 -38.96 -1.01 15.28
N LEU A 137 -38.36 -0.97 16.47
CA LEU A 137 -37.84 0.24 17.09
C LEU A 137 -36.35 0.04 17.34
N MET A 138 -35.51 0.92 16.80
CA MET A 138 -34.06 0.86 16.99
C MET A 138 -33.62 1.83 18.08
N SER A 139 -32.59 1.49 18.85
CA SER A 139 -32.08 2.35 19.92
C SER A 139 -31.18 3.48 19.41
N THR A 140 -30.39 3.21 18.38
CA THR A 140 -29.42 4.14 17.81
C THR A 140 -29.64 4.33 16.30
N PRO A 141 -29.23 5.49 15.74
CA PRO A 141 -29.25 5.70 14.29
C PRO A 141 -28.34 4.72 13.56
N GLU A 142 -27.23 4.31 14.19
CA GLU A 142 -26.34 3.27 13.68
C GLU A 142 -27.03 1.91 13.61
N ALA A 143 -27.84 1.55 14.59
CA ALA A 143 -28.60 0.30 14.55
C ALA A 143 -29.66 0.33 13.42
N PHE A 144 -30.26 1.50 13.16
CA PHE A 144 -31.13 1.69 12.00
C PHE A 144 -30.36 1.58 10.67
N ALA A 145 -29.22 2.24 10.55
CA ALA A 145 -28.37 2.20 9.35
C ALA A 145 -27.78 0.80 9.10
N ASN A 146 -27.35 0.10 10.15
CA ASN A 146 -26.84 -1.28 10.11
C ASN A 146 -27.92 -2.32 9.78
N SER A 147 -29.20 -1.93 9.73
CA SER A 147 -30.20 -2.75 9.06
C SER A 147 -29.93 -2.88 7.54
N GLY A 148 -28.98 -2.12 6.99
CA GLY A 148 -28.33 -2.27 5.68
C GLY A 148 -26.80 -2.41 5.83
N PRO A 149 -26.21 -3.62 5.81
CA PRO A 149 -24.86 -3.80 6.38
C PRO A 149 -23.63 -3.68 5.44
N PRO A 150 -22.44 -3.28 5.93
CA PRO A 150 -21.17 -3.96 5.62
C PRO A 150 -21.18 -5.39 6.20
N HIS A 151 -20.65 -6.37 5.47
CA HIS A 151 -20.87 -7.81 5.72
C HIS A 151 -22.33 -8.28 5.61
N SER A 152 -23.17 -7.52 4.90
CA SER A 152 -24.55 -7.88 4.49
C SER A 152 -24.69 -9.14 3.66
N GLY A 153 -23.59 -9.86 3.48
CA GLY A 153 -23.50 -10.93 2.52
C GLY A 153 -23.62 -10.41 1.10
N THR A 154 -23.50 -9.11 0.77
CA THR A 154 -23.51 -8.64 -0.63
C THR A 154 -22.44 -9.34 -1.48
N SER A 155 -21.25 -9.53 -0.92
CA SER A 155 -20.17 -10.32 -1.54
C SER A 155 -20.44 -11.83 -1.57
N THR A 156 -21.32 -12.34 -0.71
CA THR A 156 -21.74 -13.75 -0.67
C THR A 156 -22.90 -13.99 -1.63
N LEU A 157 -23.85 -13.06 -1.69
CA LEU A 157 -24.99 -13.01 -2.58
C LEU A 157 -24.54 -12.78 -4.02
N SER A 158 -23.53 -11.93 -4.25
CA SER A 158 -22.93 -11.79 -5.59
C SER A 158 -22.30 -13.10 -6.07
N LYS A 159 -21.60 -13.83 -5.20
CA LYS A 159 -21.05 -15.17 -5.51
C LYS A 159 -22.16 -16.20 -5.77
N LEU A 160 -23.20 -16.24 -4.95
CA LEU A 160 -24.33 -17.17 -5.11
C LEU A 160 -25.16 -16.85 -6.36
N LEU A 161 -25.34 -15.57 -6.70
CA LEU A 161 -25.95 -15.14 -7.97
C LEU A 161 -25.08 -15.56 -9.15
N ALA A 162 -23.76 -15.38 -9.03
CA ALA A 162 -22.82 -15.78 -10.05
C ALA A 162 -22.85 -17.29 -10.31
N GLU A 163 -22.87 -18.12 -9.27
CA GLU A 163 -23.04 -19.58 -9.42
C GLU A 163 -24.40 -19.96 -10.05
N ARG A 164 -25.49 -19.32 -9.62
CA ARG A 164 -26.85 -19.62 -10.14
C ARG A 164 -27.03 -19.24 -11.61
N TYR A 165 -26.41 -18.15 -12.04
CA TYR A 165 -26.55 -17.62 -13.40
C TYR A 165 -25.32 -17.89 -14.28
N GLY A 166 -24.36 -18.71 -13.82
CA GLY A 166 -23.13 -18.99 -14.56
C GLY A 166 -22.23 -17.76 -14.78
N ALA A 167 -22.38 -16.72 -13.97
CA ALA A 167 -21.50 -15.57 -13.98
C ALA A 167 -20.27 -15.80 -13.09
N LYS A 168 -19.26 -14.94 -13.19
CA LYS A 168 -18.07 -15.00 -12.33
C LYS A 168 -17.75 -13.63 -11.79
N VAL A 169 -17.76 -13.49 -10.47
CA VAL A 169 -17.47 -12.22 -9.80
C VAL A 169 -15.96 -11.98 -9.85
N VAL A 170 -15.53 -10.98 -10.63
CA VAL A 170 -14.12 -10.57 -10.69
C VAL A 170 -13.95 -9.33 -9.83
N ASN A 171 -13.28 -9.48 -8.68
CA ASN A 171 -12.81 -8.34 -7.91
C ASN A 171 -11.52 -7.82 -8.55
N VAL A 172 -11.59 -6.62 -9.15
CA VAL A 172 -10.50 -6.03 -9.92
C VAL A 172 -9.29 -5.75 -9.01
N GLN A 173 -9.48 -5.19 -7.81
CA GLN A 173 -8.38 -4.99 -6.85
C GLN A 173 -7.70 -6.31 -6.49
N ALA A 174 -8.46 -7.33 -6.09
CA ALA A 174 -7.89 -8.60 -5.65
C ALA A 174 -7.10 -9.35 -6.75
N LYS A 175 -7.40 -9.09 -8.03
CA LYS A 175 -6.61 -9.60 -9.17
C LYS A 175 -5.45 -8.69 -9.58
N LEU A 176 -5.53 -7.39 -9.29
CA LEU A 176 -4.46 -6.43 -9.56
C LEU A 176 -3.34 -6.53 -8.52
N ASP A 177 -3.69 -6.68 -7.25
CA ASP A 177 -2.77 -6.71 -6.11
C ASP A 177 -1.59 -7.69 -6.27
N PRO A 178 -1.78 -8.97 -6.70
CA PRO A 178 -0.66 -9.88 -6.89
C PRO A 178 0.25 -9.46 -8.05
N LYS A 179 -0.31 -8.92 -9.15
CA LYS A 179 0.50 -8.46 -10.30
C LYS A 179 1.23 -7.16 -9.99
N LEU A 180 0.60 -6.26 -9.24
CA LEU A 180 1.22 -5.03 -8.77
C LEU A 180 2.34 -5.34 -7.78
N ALA A 181 2.17 -6.36 -6.93
CA ALA A 181 3.20 -6.84 -6.02
C ALA A 181 4.38 -7.49 -6.77
N GLU A 182 4.12 -8.30 -7.79
CA GLU A 182 5.17 -8.88 -8.65
C GLU A 182 5.97 -7.80 -9.39
N GLU A 183 5.32 -6.80 -9.99
CA GLU A 183 6.01 -5.70 -10.68
C GLU A 183 6.80 -4.80 -9.71
N LYS A 184 6.25 -4.53 -8.52
CA LYS A 184 6.99 -3.84 -7.44
C LYS A 184 8.20 -4.65 -6.99
N ALA A 185 8.10 -5.96 -6.87
CA ALA A 185 9.20 -6.83 -6.47
C ALA A 185 10.33 -6.81 -7.51
N LYS A 186 9.99 -6.93 -8.81
CA LYS A 186 10.97 -6.80 -9.91
C LYS A 186 11.66 -5.45 -9.89
N TYR A 187 10.92 -4.36 -9.70
CA TYR A 187 11.49 -3.01 -9.63
C TYR A 187 12.42 -2.82 -8.41
N ILE A 188 12.06 -3.39 -7.26
CA ILE A 188 12.94 -3.37 -6.08
C ILE A 188 14.22 -4.17 -6.34
N GLU A 189 14.12 -5.27 -7.08
CA GLU A 189 15.27 -6.10 -7.43
C GLU A 189 16.23 -5.40 -8.41
N THR A 190 15.70 -4.71 -9.42
CA THR A 190 16.53 -3.90 -10.33
C THR A 190 17.22 -2.75 -9.59
N VAL A 191 16.50 -2.03 -8.73
CA VAL A 191 17.08 -0.95 -7.90
C VAL A 191 18.15 -1.50 -6.96
N ARG A 192 17.97 -2.71 -6.41
CA ARG A 192 19.00 -3.38 -5.60
C ARG A 192 20.25 -3.67 -6.41
N GLN A 193 20.12 -4.27 -7.59
CA GLN A 193 21.26 -4.60 -8.47
C GLN A 193 22.05 -3.33 -8.83
N GLU A 194 21.36 -2.30 -9.33
CA GLU A 194 21.96 -1.01 -9.67
C GLU A 194 22.68 -0.36 -8.46
N SER A 195 22.07 -0.41 -7.27
CA SER A 195 22.68 0.14 -6.06
C SER A 195 23.93 -0.63 -5.62
N THR A 196 23.96 -1.96 -5.79
CA THR A 196 25.12 -2.79 -5.44
C THR A 196 26.27 -2.57 -6.43
N GLU A 197 25.97 -2.43 -7.72
CA GLU A 197 26.97 -2.15 -8.74
C GLU A 197 27.61 -0.78 -8.52
N ALA A 198 26.79 0.26 -8.28
CA ALA A 198 27.28 1.59 -7.96
C ALA A 198 28.15 1.62 -6.67
N ALA A 199 27.76 0.87 -5.64
CA ALA A 199 28.56 0.78 -4.40
C ALA A 199 29.90 0.06 -4.65
N ILE A 200 29.90 -1.02 -5.44
CA ILE A 200 31.13 -1.74 -5.81
C ILE A 200 32.07 -0.84 -6.61
N GLU A 201 31.56 -0.05 -7.56
CA GLU A 201 32.37 0.91 -8.31
C GLU A 201 32.98 1.97 -7.41
N GLN A 202 32.21 2.52 -6.47
CA GLN A 202 32.73 3.50 -5.50
C GLN A 202 33.83 2.90 -4.62
N VAL A 203 33.69 1.66 -4.17
CA VAL A 203 34.72 0.96 -3.38
C VAL A 203 35.95 0.67 -4.22
N LYS A 204 35.79 0.19 -5.47
CA LYS A 204 36.92 -0.05 -6.39
C LYS A 204 37.70 1.23 -6.67
N LYS A 205 37.02 2.36 -6.86
CA LYS A 205 37.67 3.66 -7.06
C LYS A 205 38.48 4.07 -5.83
N LYS A 206 37.88 4.00 -4.64
CA LYS A 206 38.59 4.30 -3.37
C LYS A 206 39.78 3.38 -3.13
N ILE A 207 39.70 2.10 -3.47
CA ILE A 207 40.82 1.15 -3.34
C ILE A 207 41.95 1.52 -4.30
N LYS A 208 41.65 1.86 -5.56
CA LYS A 208 42.68 2.30 -6.53
C LYS A 208 43.36 3.59 -6.06
N ASP A 209 42.58 4.59 -5.69
CA ASP A 209 43.11 5.87 -5.18
C ASP A 209 43.98 5.65 -3.93
N ALA A 210 43.61 4.72 -3.04
CA ALA A 210 44.40 4.37 -1.86
C ALA A 210 45.69 3.59 -2.19
N GLN A 211 45.64 2.70 -3.19
CA GLN A 211 46.81 1.96 -3.67
C GLN A 211 47.82 2.88 -4.36
N GLU A 212 47.33 3.82 -5.17
CA GLU A 212 48.18 4.82 -5.83
C GLU A 212 48.82 5.77 -4.80
N ALA A 213 48.05 6.22 -3.80
CA ALA A 213 48.60 7.02 -2.70
C ALA A 213 49.63 6.24 -1.85
N ALA A 214 49.41 4.95 -1.59
CA ALA A 214 50.35 4.11 -0.87
C ALA A 214 51.63 3.83 -1.68
N ALA A 215 51.52 3.62 -2.99
CA ALA A 215 52.66 3.42 -3.88
C ALA A 215 53.51 4.70 -4.03
N GLU A 216 52.85 5.87 -4.13
CA GLU A 216 53.53 7.16 -4.17
C GLU A 216 54.23 7.46 -2.83
N ALA A 217 53.57 7.19 -1.70
CA ALA A 217 54.18 7.34 -0.38
C ALA A 217 55.40 6.41 -0.20
N ALA A 218 55.32 5.17 -0.68
CA ALA A 218 56.46 4.24 -0.64
C ALA A 218 57.62 4.68 -1.56
N ARG A 219 57.34 5.29 -2.72
CA ARG A 219 58.37 5.81 -3.62
C ARG A 219 59.10 7.01 -2.99
N VAL A 220 58.35 7.96 -2.42
CA VAL A 220 58.93 9.13 -1.75
C VAL A 220 59.76 8.72 -0.53
N GLU A 221 59.30 7.74 0.24
CA GLU A 221 60.04 7.21 1.38
C GLU A 221 61.33 6.49 0.95
N ALA A 222 61.28 5.70 -0.13
CA ALA A 222 62.46 5.04 -0.69
C ALA A 222 63.50 6.04 -1.24
N GLU A 223 63.05 7.12 -1.91
CA GLU A 223 63.93 8.19 -2.37
C GLU A 223 64.58 8.95 -1.20
N ARG A 224 63.84 9.20 -0.11
CA ARG A 224 64.39 9.83 1.09
C ARG A 224 65.46 8.97 1.76
N LEU A 225 65.19 7.68 1.92
CA LEU A 225 66.16 6.74 2.50
C LEU A 225 67.40 6.61 1.61
N ALA A 226 67.24 6.57 0.28
CA ALA A 226 68.36 6.56 -0.65
C ALA A 226 69.21 7.85 -0.61
N ALA A 227 68.58 9.01 -0.42
CA ALA A 227 69.28 10.28 -0.26
C ALA A 227 70.09 10.34 1.04
N GLU A 228 69.53 9.84 2.15
CA GLU A 228 70.23 9.75 3.44
C GLU A 228 71.42 8.77 3.39
N GLU A 229 71.26 7.64 2.70
CA GLU A 229 72.36 6.68 2.45
C GLU A 229 73.46 7.27 1.56
N ALA A 230 73.10 8.03 0.52
CA ALA A 230 74.07 8.70 -0.35
C ALA A 230 74.86 9.79 0.40
N GLU A 231 74.22 10.55 1.28
CA GLU A 231 74.90 11.54 2.13
C GLU A 231 75.86 10.87 3.11
N ARG A 232 75.47 9.74 3.70
CA ARG A 232 76.36 8.95 4.58
C ARG A 232 77.57 8.42 3.81
N GLN A 233 77.36 7.88 2.61
CA GLN A 233 78.45 7.41 1.74
C GLN A 233 79.39 8.55 1.30
N ALA A 234 78.86 9.74 1.03
CA ALA A 234 79.66 10.92 0.67
C ALA A 234 80.52 11.42 1.84
N ARG A 235 79.99 11.40 3.08
CA ARG A 235 80.77 11.74 4.28
C ARG A 235 81.88 10.72 4.56
N GLU A 236 81.57 9.43 4.45
CA GLU A 236 82.57 8.36 4.58
C GLU A 236 83.66 8.44 3.49
N ALA A 237 83.31 8.84 2.27
CA ALA A 237 84.27 9.07 1.19
C ALA A 237 85.15 10.30 1.45
N ALA A 238 84.57 11.41 1.91
CA ALA A 238 85.31 12.62 2.26
C ALA A 238 86.26 12.40 3.45
N GLU A 239 85.86 11.61 4.44
CA GLU A 239 86.74 11.22 5.56
C GLU A 239 87.91 10.34 5.09
N LYS A 240 87.68 9.41 4.15
CA LYS A 240 88.75 8.62 3.52
C LYS A 240 89.68 9.47 2.66
N GLU A 241 89.14 10.46 1.95
CA GLU A 241 89.92 11.39 1.12
C GLU A 241 90.75 12.36 1.98
N ALA A 242 90.19 12.87 3.08
CA ALA A 242 90.93 13.67 4.07
C ALA A 242 92.04 12.85 4.76
N ALA A 243 91.79 11.57 5.05
CA ALA A 243 92.82 10.66 5.56
C ALA A 243 93.94 10.39 4.54
N ALA A 244 93.62 10.35 3.23
CA ALA A 244 94.61 10.21 2.18
C ALA A 244 95.46 11.48 1.98
N LEU A 245 94.87 12.66 2.11
CA LEU A 245 95.60 13.94 2.01
C LEU A 245 96.53 14.17 3.22
N ALA A 246 96.09 13.78 4.42
CA ALA A 246 96.93 13.80 5.63
C ALA A 246 98.13 12.82 5.55
N ALA A 247 98.02 11.76 4.75
CA ALA A 247 99.14 10.86 4.47
C ALA A 247 100.13 11.43 3.43
N ALA A 248 99.72 12.38 2.59
CA ALA A 248 100.57 13.02 1.58
C ALA A 248 101.37 14.22 2.13
N GLU A 249 100.86 14.95 3.13
CA GLU A 249 101.59 16.07 3.76
C GLU A 249 102.62 15.65 4.82
N ALA A 250 102.69 14.36 5.17
CA ALA A 250 103.61 13.83 6.17
C ALA A 250 104.93 13.27 5.60
N GLY A 251 105.18 13.38 4.28
CA GLY A 251 106.35 12.77 3.67
C GLY A 251 106.90 13.56 2.51
N GLU A 252 107.77 14.53 2.77
CA GLU A 252 108.96 14.82 1.93
C GLU A 252 109.87 15.83 2.64
N GLY A 253 110.87 15.31 3.35
CA GLY A 253 111.86 16.09 4.06
C GLY A 253 112.86 15.23 4.83
N GLU A 254 113.57 14.33 4.15
CA GLU A 254 114.95 13.98 4.52
C GLU A 254 115.68 13.24 3.38
N GLU A 255 116.92 13.67 3.18
CA GLU A 255 117.89 13.32 2.14
C GLU A 255 118.40 11.87 2.27
N GLY A 256 118.97 11.32 1.19
CA GLY A 256 119.74 10.09 1.33
C GLY A 256 120.25 9.46 0.04
N GLU A 257 121.47 9.84 -0.32
CA GLU A 257 122.42 9.24 -1.27
C GLU A 257 122.34 7.73 -1.54
N GLY A 258 122.79 7.30 -2.73
CA GLY A 258 123.50 6.02 -2.84
C GLY A 258 123.25 5.17 -4.08
N THR A 259 123.97 5.50 -5.16
CA THR A 259 124.76 4.56 -5.99
C THR A 259 124.15 3.26 -6.52
N ASP A 260 124.15 3.21 -7.86
CA ASP A 260 124.71 2.16 -8.72
C ASP A 260 124.12 0.74 -8.81
N GLN A 261 123.93 0.38 -10.08
CA GLN A 261 124.27 -0.90 -10.72
C GLN A 261 123.25 -2.05 -10.79
N LEU A 262 122.87 -2.28 -12.06
CA LEU A 262 123.00 -3.54 -12.82
C LEU A 262 122.11 -4.76 -12.48
N ALA A 263 121.32 -5.08 -13.51
CA ALA A 263 121.30 -6.38 -14.22
C ALA A 263 120.53 -7.59 -13.66
N GLY A 264 120.03 -8.39 -14.61
CA GLY A 264 119.55 -9.77 -14.44
C GLY A 264 118.04 -9.86 -14.24
N LEU A 265 117.19 -10.38 -15.13
CA LEU A 265 117.24 -11.58 -15.99
C LEU A 265 117.33 -12.90 -15.20
N PHE A 266 116.36 -13.79 -15.49
CA PHE A 266 116.26 -15.23 -15.13
C PHE A 266 115.90 -15.52 -13.65
N VAL A 267 115.01 -16.47 -13.31
CA VAL A 267 114.57 -17.74 -13.91
C VAL A 267 113.08 -17.93 -13.65
#